data_AF-A0A2N0SCJ0-F1
#
_entry.id   AF-A0A2N0SCJ0-F1
#
_cell.length_a   1.000
_cell.length_b   1.000
_cell.length_c   1.000
_cell.angle_alpha   90.00
_cell.angle_beta   90.00
_cell.angle_gamma   90.00
#
_symmetry.space_group_name_H-M   'P 1'
#
loop_
_entity.id
_entity.type
_entity.pdbx_description
1 polymer ?
#
loop_
_entity_poly.entity_id
_entity_poly.type
_entity_poly.pdbx_seq_one_letter_code
_entity_poly.pdbx_strand_id
1 'polypeptide(L)'
;MLGTMFEERNKSLLHPINGNEYYIDRNGRLFYCILQFYRTGRIPSADQVKCSIPITQEELDAELDYFMIPRPKRLLSKKCTNNKQTAQLSLRSRTIAAELDDLVTSLKTAINRAIIYFQKRFIMSKGVGFNITLEISFYASDRMQPSITVLPTIIGKSPVPLIAEVINKPAFGTRAYVLLNGFGDKIGEHLEESYPGLCWDLNWFEYYNDSGSLDSKYRVRIQICDDFDYEEIIKNCCLSATSLKYSYY
;
A
#
# COMPACT_ATOMS: atom_id res chain seq x y z
N MET A 1 -21.88 20.76 -20.58
CA MET A 1 -22.63 21.86 -19.94
C MET A 1 -22.06 23.24 -20.26
N LEU A 2 -20.75 23.49 -20.10
CA LEU A 2 -20.18 24.83 -20.36
C LEU A 2 -20.45 25.34 -21.79
N GLY A 3 -20.26 24.49 -22.81
CA GLY A 3 -20.62 24.82 -24.18
C GLY A 3 -22.10 25.20 -24.34
N THR A 4 -22.99 24.48 -23.65
CA THR A 4 -24.44 24.75 -23.65
C THR A 4 -24.77 26.08 -22.99
N MET A 5 -24.07 26.49 -21.92
CA MET A 5 -24.26 27.81 -21.29
C MET A 5 -24.03 28.97 -22.28
N PHE A 6 -23.11 28.79 -23.23
CA PHE A 6 -22.76 29.79 -24.24
C PHE A 6 -23.41 29.53 -25.62
N GLU A 7 -24.35 28.59 -25.73
CA GLU A 7 -25.11 28.38 -26.96
C GLU A 7 -26.07 29.53 -27.24
N GLU A 8 -26.37 29.79 -28.52
CA GLU A 8 -27.18 30.94 -28.93
C GLU A 8 -28.56 31.00 -28.29
N ARG A 9 -29.18 29.82 -28.09
CA ARG A 9 -30.49 29.69 -27.43
C ARG A 9 -30.50 30.14 -25.97
N ASN A 10 -29.34 30.18 -25.31
CA ASN A 10 -29.19 30.53 -23.90
C ASN A 10 -28.61 31.94 -23.71
N LYS A 11 -28.40 32.71 -24.78
CA LYS A 11 -27.85 34.08 -24.72
C LYS A 11 -28.66 35.01 -23.81
N SER A 12 -29.97 34.82 -23.71
CA SER A 12 -30.85 35.62 -22.85
C SER A 12 -30.62 35.39 -21.35
N LEU A 13 -30.00 34.27 -20.97
CA LEU A 13 -29.65 33.91 -19.58
C LEU A 13 -28.23 34.36 -19.21
N LEU A 14 -27.45 34.82 -20.20
CA LEU A 14 -26.13 35.38 -19.95
C LEU A 14 -26.27 36.85 -19.56
N HIS A 15 -25.78 37.19 -18.38
CA HIS A 15 -25.75 38.56 -17.87
C HIS A 15 -24.30 39.07 -17.86
N PRO A 16 -23.77 39.56 -18.99
CA PRO A 16 -22.40 40.06 -19.04
C PRO A 16 -22.28 41.38 -18.26
N ILE A 17 -21.23 41.50 -17.44
CA ILE A 17 -21.01 42.68 -16.60
C ILE A 17 -20.37 43.84 -17.42
N ASN A 18 -19.58 43.50 -18.45
CA ASN A 18 -18.90 44.46 -19.36
C ASN A 18 -18.96 44.04 -20.85
N GLY A 19 -20.04 43.40 -21.27
CA GLY A 19 -20.23 42.91 -22.65
C GLY A 19 -19.46 41.63 -23.02
N ASN A 20 -18.44 41.26 -22.25
CA ASN A 20 -17.67 40.00 -22.45
C ASN A 20 -17.23 39.30 -21.15
N GLU A 21 -17.58 39.85 -19.99
CA GLU A 21 -17.23 39.29 -18.69
C GLU A 21 -18.42 38.51 -18.12
N TYR A 22 -18.18 37.22 -17.82
CA TYR A 22 -19.19 36.30 -17.30
C TYR A 22 -18.74 35.76 -15.94
N TYR A 23 -19.67 35.72 -15.00
CA TYR A 23 -19.42 35.18 -13.67
C TYR A 23 -19.94 33.75 -13.57
N ILE A 24 -19.11 32.85 -13.06
CA ILE A 24 -19.46 31.45 -12.80
C ILE A 24 -19.07 31.16 -11.35
N ASP A 25 -20.07 30.88 -10.51
CA ASP A 25 -19.89 30.58 -9.08
C ASP A 25 -19.39 29.15 -8.87
N ARG A 26 -18.16 28.88 -9.31
CA ARG A 26 -17.47 27.58 -9.20
C ARG A 26 -16.01 27.79 -8.81
N ASN A 27 -15.33 26.70 -8.47
CA ASN A 27 -13.91 26.76 -8.10
C ASN A 27 -13.04 27.17 -9.31
N GLY A 28 -12.60 28.43 -9.33
CA GLY A 28 -11.80 28.99 -10.41
C GLY A 28 -10.47 28.27 -10.68
N ARG A 29 -9.92 27.56 -9.69
CA ARG A 29 -8.68 26.78 -9.85
C ARG A 29 -8.93 25.52 -10.67
N LEU A 30 -9.99 24.80 -10.34
CA LEU A 30 -10.42 23.62 -11.08
C LEU A 30 -10.94 23.98 -12.47
N PHE A 31 -11.51 25.18 -12.60
CA PHE A 31 -11.94 25.71 -13.88
C PHE A 31 -10.79 25.85 -14.90
N TYR A 32 -9.53 25.98 -14.45
CA TYR A 32 -8.37 25.87 -15.34
C TYR A 32 -8.34 24.52 -16.07
N CYS A 33 -8.54 23.41 -15.36
CA CYS A 33 -8.56 22.07 -15.95
C CYS A 33 -9.71 21.90 -16.95
N ILE A 34 -10.87 22.49 -16.63
CA ILE A 34 -12.05 22.54 -17.50
C ILE A 34 -11.71 23.26 -18.81
N LEU A 35 -11.09 24.45 -18.74
CA LEU A 35 -10.68 25.21 -19.92
C LEU A 35 -9.62 24.48 -20.75
N GLN A 36 -8.67 23.80 -20.11
CA GLN A 36 -7.64 23.03 -20.82
C GLN A 36 -8.24 21.86 -21.59
N PHE A 37 -9.29 21.23 -21.08
CA PHE A 37 -10.04 20.23 -21.84
C PHE A 37 -10.67 20.83 -23.10
N TYR A 38 -11.34 21.97 -23.00
CA TYR A 38 -11.95 22.62 -24.18
C TYR A 38 -10.91 23.11 -25.21
N ARG A 39 -9.69 23.43 -24.79
CA ARG A 39 -8.60 23.85 -25.68
C ARG A 39 -7.86 22.69 -26.35
N THR A 40 -7.58 21.62 -25.60
CA THR A 40 -6.64 20.56 -26.02
C THR A 40 -7.31 19.20 -26.23
N GLY A 41 -8.57 19.06 -25.83
CA GLY A 41 -9.31 17.79 -25.82
C GLY A 41 -8.82 16.80 -24.76
N ARG A 42 -7.91 17.20 -23.86
CA ARG A 42 -7.34 16.32 -22.81
C ARG A 42 -7.50 16.95 -21.44
N ILE A 43 -7.79 16.13 -20.43
CA ILE A 43 -7.85 16.54 -19.03
C ILE A 43 -6.43 16.38 -18.45
N PRO A 44 -5.78 17.46 -17.98
CA PRO A 44 -4.49 17.34 -17.30
C PRO A 44 -4.66 16.56 -16.00
N SER A 45 -3.73 15.64 -15.70
CA SER A 45 -3.74 14.93 -14.42
C SER A 45 -3.51 15.91 -13.27
N ALA A 46 -4.13 15.68 -12.12
CA ALA A 46 -3.96 16.51 -10.91
C ALA A 46 -2.46 16.71 -10.56
N ASP A 47 -1.64 15.68 -10.76
CA ASP A 47 -0.18 15.71 -10.52
C ASP A 47 0.60 16.64 -11.47
N GLN A 48 0.03 17.00 -12.62
CA GLN A 48 0.67 17.88 -13.62
C GLN A 48 0.35 19.35 -13.39
N VAL A 49 -0.65 19.66 -12.57
CA VAL A 49 -1.07 21.03 -12.28
C VAL A 49 -0.26 21.52 -11.08
N LYS A 50 0.88 22.19 -11.36
CA LYS A 50 1.65 22.90 -10.34
C LYS A 50 0.87 24.11 -9.82
N CYS A 51 -0.05 23.89 -8.90
CA CYS A 51 -0.72 24.94 -8.14
C CYS A 51 -0.15 25.03 -6.72
N SER A 52 -0.14 26.23 -6.15
CA SER A 52 0.37 26.49 -4.79
C SER A 52 -0.40 25.77 -3.68
N ILE A 53 -1.56 25.20 -3.99
CA ILE A 53 -2.41 24.42 -3.06
C ILE A 53 -2.77 23.12 -3.79
N PRO A 54 -2.53 21.94 -3.17
CA PRO A 54 -2.83 20.66 -3.77
C PRO A 54 -4.33 20.52 -4.00
N ILE A 55 -4.70 20.11 -5.21
CA ILE A 55 -6.08 19.84 -5.63
C ILE A 55 -6.29 18.34 -5.51
N THR A 56 -7.35 17.90 -4.85
CA THR A 56 -7.68 16.47 -4.76
C THR A 56 -8.35 15.98 -6.05
N GLN A 57 -8.17 14.70 -6.37
CA GLN A 57 -8.82 14.09 -7.54
C GLN A 57 -10.36 14.10 -7.42
N GLU A 58 -10.89 14.01 -6.19
CA GLU A 58 -12.33 14.05 -5.92
C GLU A 58 -12.96 15.41 -6.26
N GLU A 59 -12.30 16.51 -5.88
CA GLU A 59 -12.76 17.86 -6.20
C GLU A 59 -12.75 18.10 -7.72
N LEU A 60 -11.71 17.61 -8.40
CA LEU A 60 -11.64 17.68 -9.87
C LEU A 60 -12.75 16.88 -10.54
N ASP A 61 -13.03 15.67 -10.05
CA ASP A 61 -14.10 14.83 -10.58
C ASP A 61 -15.49 15.46 -10.38
N ALA A 62 -15.72 16.13 -9.25
CA ALA A 62 -16.97 16.85 -8.99
C ALA A 62 -17.19 18.02 -9.97
N GLU A 63 -16.13 18.78 -10.31
CA GLU A 63 -16.23 19.85 -11.32
C GLU A 63 -16.40 19.30 -12.73
N LEU A 64 -15.71 18.21 -13.09
CA LEU A 64 -15.89 17.56 -14.39
C LEU A 64 -17.33 17.05 -14.58
N ASP A 65 -17.94 16.53 -13.53
CA ASP A 65 -19.34 16.11 -13.53
C ASP A 65 -20.30 17.29 -13.64
N TYR A 66 -20.06 18.38 -12.91
CA TYR A 66 -20.83 19.62 -13.06
C TYR A 66 -20.81 20.12 -14.51
N PHE A 67 -19.63 20.24 -15.12
CA PHE A 67 -19.52 20.71 -16.50
C PHE A 67 -19.93 19.67 -17.56
N MET A 68 -20.31 18.46 -17.13
CA MET A 68 -20.68 17.33 -17.98
C MET A 68 -19.60 17.02 -19.03
N ILE A 69 -18.33 17.05 -18.64
CA ILE A 69 -17.23 16.74 -19.56
C ILE A 69 -17.23 15.23 -19.84
N PRO A 70 -17.32 14.79 -21.11
CA PRO A 70 -17.26 13.36 -21.44
C PRO A 70 -15.89 12.81 -21.06
N ARG A 71 -15.86 12.00 -20.00
CA ARG A 71 -14.68 11.22 -19.63
C ARG A 71 -14.70 9.93 -20.46
N PRO A 72 -13.56 9.46 -20.99
CA PRO A 72 -13.42 8.04 -21.29
C PRO A 72 -13.84 7.31 -20.03
N LYS A 73 -14.79 6.37 -20.11
CA LYS A 73 -15.37 5.67 -18.96
C LYS A 73 -14.26 5.09 -18.07
N ARG A 74 -13.74 5.88 -17.13
CA ARG A 74 -13.11 5.37 -15.92
C ARG A 74 -14.27 4.71 -15.20
N LEU A 75 -14.13 3.42 -14.93
CA LEU A 75 -15.06 2.65 -14.13
C LEU A 75 -15.23 3.40 -12.81
N LEU A 76 -16.30 4.19 -12.72
CA LEU A 76 -16.66 4.90 -11.51
C LEU A 76 -16.82 3.82 -10.44
N SER A 77 -15.98 3.89 -9.41
CA SER A 77 -16.18 3.18 -8.16
C SER A 77 -17.53 3.64 -7.62
N LYS A 78 -18.54 2.80 -7.85
CA LYS A 78 -19.91 3.02 -7.38
C LYS A 78 -19.86 2.90 -5.86
N LYS A 79 -20.22 3.98 -5.15
CA LYS A 79 -20.54 3.93 -3.71
C LYS A 79 -21.43 2.71 -3.45
N CYS A 80 -21.02 1.92 -2.46
CA CYS A 80 -21.51 0.59 -2.17
C CYS A 80 -23.04 0.51 -2.02
N THR A 81 -23.64 -0.47 -2.69
CA THR A 81 -24.80 -1.20 -2.16
C THR A 81 -24.49 -2.67 -2.32
N ASN A 82 -24.44 -3.37 -1.19
CA ASN A 82 -24.19 -4.79 -1.03
C ASN A 82 -24.83 -5.61 -2.16
N ASN A 83 -23.99 -6.16 -3.04
CA ASN A 83 -24.22 -7.44 -3.69
C ASN A 83 -22.90 -7.88 -4.34
N LYS A 84 -22.53 -9.14 -4.09
CA LYS A 84 -21.35 -9.82 -4.63
C LYS A 84 -21.34 -9.76 -6.16
N GLN A 85 -20.78 -8.70 -6.71
CA GLN A 85 -20.35 -8.62 -8.10
C GLN A 85 -18.87 -8.29 -8.05
N THR A 86 -18.06 -9.31 -8.25
CA THR A 86 -16.62 -9.20 -8.46
C THR A 86 -16.39 -8.19 -9.57
N ALA A 87 -15.95 -6.98 -9.18
CA ALA A 87 -15.58 -5.95 -10.13
C ALA A 87 -14.59 -6.57 -11.12
N GLN A 88 -14.95 -6.57 -12.41
CA GLN A 88 -14.14 -7.21 -13.44
C GLN A 88 -12.90 -6.34 -13.67
N LEU A 89 -11.85 -6.62 -12.91
CA LEU A 89 -10.56 -5.94 -12.98
C LEU A 89 -10.02 -6.06 -14.42
N SER A 90 -9.41 -4.97 -14.91
CA SER A 90 -8.67 -5.01 -16.18
C SER A 90 -7.58 -6.08 -16.14
N LEU A 91 -7.15 -6.62 -17.29
CA LEU A 91 -6.09 -7.64 -17.32
C LEU A 91 -4.84 -7.19 -16.53
N ARG A 92 -4.41 -5.95 -16.73
CA ARG A 92 -3.28 -5.36 -15.97
C ARG A 92 -3.55 -5.32 -14.47
N SER A 93 -4.74 -4.86 -14.07
CA SER A 93 -5.13 -4.78 -12.66
C SER A 93 -5.20 -6.16 -12.02
N ARG A 94 -5.67 -7.18 -12.75
CA ARG A 94 -5.70 -8.57 -12.29
C ARG A 94 -4.31 -9.12 -12.07
N THR A 95 -3.39 -8.88 -13.01
CA THR A 95 -1.99 -9.33 -12.87
C THR A 95 -1.31 -8.65 -11.69
N ILE A 96 -1.46 -7.32 -11.55
CA ILE A 96 -0.87 -6.59 -10.41
C ILE A 96 -1.46 -7.08 -9.09
N ALA A 97 -2.77 -7.31 -9.02
CA ALA A 97 -3.41 -7.84 -7.81
C ALA A 97 -2.86 -9.23 -7.45
N ALA A 98 -2.71 -10.13 -8.43
CA ALA A 98 -2.13 -11.46 -8.19
C ALA A 98 -0.66 -11.39 -7.73
N GLU A 99 0.14 -10.49 -8.30
CA GLU A 99 1.53 -10.28 -7.87
C GLU A 99 1.60 -9.67 -6.46
N LEU A 100 0.67 -8.78 -6.11
CA LEU A 100 0.53 -8.23 -4.77
C LEU A 100 0.15 -9.32 -3.76
N ASP A 101 -0.82 -10.18 -4.11
CA ASP A 101 -1.22 -11.32 -3.29
C ASP A 101 -0.05 -12.31 -3.09
N ASP A 102 0.75 -12.60 -4.12
CA ASP A 102 1.94 -13.45 -4.00
C ASP A 102 3.01 -12.81 -3.11
N LEU A 103 3.24 -11.49 -3.22
CA LEU A 103 4.16 -10.76 -2.34
C LEU A 103 3.71 -10.84 -0.88
N VAL A 104 2.46 -10.50 -0.60
CA VAL A 104 1.89 -10.55 0.77
C VAL A 104 1.96 -11.97 1.32
N THR A 105 1.59 -12.98 0.53
CA THR A 105 1.64 -14.38 0.93
C THR A 105 3.07 -14.84 1.22
N SER A 106 4.03 -14.41 0.40
CA SER A 106 5.45 -14.71 0.60
C SER A 106 5.99 -14.03 1.88
N LEU A 107 5.60 -12.79 2.16
CA LEU A 107 5.95 -12.10 3.41
C LEU A 107 5.34 -12.78 4.63
N LYS A 108 4.05 -13.15 4.60
CA LYS A 108 3.40 -13.94 5.67
C LYS A 108 4.12 -15.25 5.92
N THR A 109 4.51 -15.94 4.85
CA THR A 109 5.28 -17.20 4.96
C THR A 109 6.64 -16.97 5.60
N ALA A 110 7.35 -15.90 5.22
CA ALA A 110 8.63 -15.52 5.81
C ALA A 110 8.50 -15.21 7.31
N ILE A 111 7.50 -14.42 7.70
CA ILE A 111 7.17 -14.09 9.09
C ILE A 111 6.88 -15.37 9.89
N ASN A 112 5.96 -16.22 9.41
CA ASN A 112 5.60 -17.47 10.09
C ASN A 112 6.81 -18.40 10.26
N ARG A 113 7.66 -18.52 9.23
CA ARG A 113 8.89 -19.32 9.34
C ARG A 113 9.85 -18.74 10.38
N ALA A 114 9.98 -17.41 10.44
CA ALA A 114 10.79 -16.75 11.47
C ALA A 114 10.23 -17.06 12.87
N ILE A 115 8.93 -16.82 13.09
CA ILE A 115 8.26 -17.08 14.38
C ILE A 115 8.50 -18.53 14.81
N ILE A 116 8.24 -19.53 13.95
CA ILE A 116 8.43 -20.95 14.27
C ILE A 116 9.90 -21.28 14.58
N TYR A 117 10.83 -20.74 13.79
CA TYR A 117 12.26 -20.98 13.99
C TYR A 117 12.71 -20.52 15.37
N PHE A 118 12.28 -19.32 15.76
CA PHE A 118 12.66 -18.74 17.03
C PHE A 118 11.85 -19.32 18.20
N GLN A 119 10.56 -19.65 18.02
CA GLN A 119 9.72 -20.34 19.02
C GLN A 119 10.38 -21.63 19.54
N LYS A 120 10.98 -22.45 18.67
CA LYS A 120 11.70 -23.67 19.07
C LYS A 120 12.84 -23.39 20.05
N ARG A 121 13.55 -22.27 19.88
CA ARG A 121 14.64 -21.86 20.79
C ARG A 121 14.11 -21.25 22.08
N PHE A 122 12.92 -20.63 22.04
CA PHE A 122 12.32 -19.95 23.19
C PHE A 122 11.55 -20.87 24.14
N ILE A 123 10.88 -21.92 23.68
CA ILE A 123 10.31 -22.95 24.57
C ILE A 123 11.39 -23.51 25.52
N MET A 124 12.66 -23.46 25.10
CA MET A 124 13.81 -23.89 25.90
C MET A 124 14.33 -22.78 26.86
N SER A 125 14.03 -21.51 26.62
CA SER A 125 14.42 -20.38 27.47
C SER A 125 13.25 -19.93 28.35
N LYS A 126 13.36 -20.08 29.66
CA LYS A 126 12.27 -19.81 30.62
C LYS A 126 11.71 -18.38 30.52
N GLY A 127 10.55 -18.23 29.87
CA GLY A 127 9.57 -17.17 30.15
C GLY A 127 9.92 -15.73 29.77
N VAL A 128 10.87 -15.50 28.87
CA VAL A 128 11.11 -14.15 28.32
C VAL A 128 10.44 -14.08 26.95
N GLY A 129 9.56 -13.11 26.74
CA GLY A 129 8.98 -12.79 25.43
C GLY A 129 10.06 -12.55 24.38
N PHE A 130 9.69 -12.47 23.10
CA PHE A 130 10.64 -12.25 22.03
C PHE A 130 10.42 -10.92 21.31
N ASN A 131 11.55 -10.30 20.95
CA ASN A 131 11.60 -9.19 20.01
C ASN A 131 12.51 -9.62 18.85
N ILE A 132 11.91 -9.86 17.69
CA ILE A 132 12.63 -10.21 16.45
C ILE A 132 12.35 -9.10 15.44
N THR A 133 13.39 -8.65 14.76
CA THR A 133 13.33 -7.68 13.68
C THR A 133 13.87 -8.33 12.41
N LEU A 134 13.02 -8.48 11.40
CA LEU A 134 13.38 -8.93 10.06
C LEU A 134 13.58 -7.70 9.18
N GLU A 135 14.79 -7.47 8.66
CA GLU A 135 15.06 -6.47 7.64
C GLU A 135 15.23 -7.14 6.28
N ILE A 136 14.41 -6.77 5.30
CA ILE A 136 14.46 -7.28 3.93
C ILE A 136 14.69 -6.10 2.99
N SER A 137 15.76 -6.14 2.20
CA SER A 137 16.03 -5.14 1.17
C SER A 137 15.65 -5.67 -0.21
N PHE A 138 14.83 -4.91 -0.91
CA PHE A 138 14.41 -5.13 -2.29
C PHE A 138 15.04 -4.07 -3.19
N TYR A 139 15.77 -4.51 -4.20
CA TYR A 139 16.55 -3.65 -5.09
C TYR A 139 15.77 -3.34 -6.37
N ALA A 140 15.97 -2.13 -6.92
CA ALA A 140 15.40 -1.76 -8.22
C ALA A 140 16.03 -2.54 -9.38
N SER A 141 17.29 -2.96 -9.22
CA SER A 141 18.05 -3.71 -10.20
C SER A 141 17.89 -5.22 -10.02
N ASP A 142 17.55 -5.92 -11.11
CA ASP A 142 17.52 -7.40 -11.16
C ASP A 142 18.90 -8.05 -10.94
N ARG A 143 19.98 -7.26 -10.97
CA ARG A 143 21.34 -7.76 -10.77
C ARG A 143 21.61 -8.17 -9.32
N MET A 144 20.85 -7.65 -8.37
CA MET A 144 21.02 -7.92 -6.95
C MET A 144 19.83 -8.72 -6.41
N GLN A 145 20.13 -9.83 -5.75
CA GLN A 145 19.11 -10.58 -5.03
C GLN A 145 18.67 -9.81 -3.77
N PRO A 146 17.41 -9.98 -3.33
CA PRO A 146 16.98 -9.44 -2.05
C PRO A 146 17.91 -9.86 -0.92
N SER A 147 18.24 -8.95 -0.02
CA SER A 147 19.05 -9.26 1.15
C SER A 147 18.18 -9.30 2.39
N ILE A 148 18.38 -10.32 3.23
CA ILE A 148 17.61 -10.53 4.47
C ILE A 148 18.58 -10.49 5.64
N THR A 149 18.26 -9.65 6.62
CA THR A 149 18.98 -9.52 7.88
C THR A 149 17.99 -9.73 9.02
N VAL A 150 18.40 -10.45 10.08
CA VAL A 150 17.56 -10.70 11.25
C VAL A 150 18.27 -10.15 12.49
N LEU A 151 17.59 -9.33 13.28
CA LEU A 151 18.06 -8.69 14.51
C LEU A 151 17.11 -9.02 15.68
N PRO A 152 17.56 -9.19 16.93
CA PRO A 152 18.96 -9.34 17.33
C PRO A 152 19.56 -10.60 16.70
N THR A 153 20.86 -10.54 16.36
CA THR A 153 21.64 -11.68 15.87
C THR A 153 21.84 -12.66 17.03
N ILE A 154 20.84 -13.48 17.35
CA ILE A 154 20.94 -14.46 18.45
C ILE A 154 21.94 -15.54 18.04
N ILE A 155 23.21 -15.32 18.40
CA ILE A 155 24.39 -16.20 18.38
C ILE A 155 24.42 -17.16 17.19
N GLY A 156 25.18 -16.74 16.17
CA GLY A 156 25.48 -17.51 14.98
C GLY A 156 25.05 -16.75 13.74
N LYS A 157 26.03 -16.32 12.93
CA LYS A 157 25.89 -15.57 11.68
C LYS A 157 25.21 -16.39 10.56
N SER A 158 24.10 -17.05 10.84
CA SER A 158 23.36 -17.79 9.82
C SER A 158 22.14 -16.96 9.45
N PRO A 159 22.06 -16.41 8.21
CA PRO A 159 20.77 -15.97 7.69
C PRO A 159 19.85 -17.19 7.80
N VAL A 160 18.65 -17.03 8.35
CA VAL A 160 17.70 -18.14 8.50
C VAL A 160 17.50 -18.74 7.10
N PRO A 161 18.09 -19.92 6.77
CA PRO A 161 18.14 -20.40 5.39
C PRO A 161 16.73 -20.63 4.84
N LEU A 162 15.80 -20.91 5.76
CA LEU A 162 14.37 -21.11 5.51
C LEU A 162 13.66 -19.85 5.01
N ILE A 163 14.15 -18.64 5.28
CA ILE A 163 13.51 -17.40 4.81
C ILE A 163 14.05 -17.01 3.43
N ALA A 164 15.35 -17.24 3.20
CA ALA A 164 16.00 -16.96 1.92
C ALA A 164 15.31 -17.70 0.75
N GLU A 165 14.91 -18.96 0.94
CA GLU A 165 14.16 -19.72 -0.08
C GLU A 165 12.83 -19.10 -0.47
N VAL A 166 12.15 -18.42 0.46
CA VAL A 166 10.83 -17.82 0.22
C VAL A 166 10.94 -16.57 -0.66
N ILE A 167 12.04 -15.83 -0.50
CA ILE A 167 12.24 -14.49 -1.07
C ILE A 167 13.17 -14.52 -2.30
N ASN A 168 14.04 -15.52 -2.44
CA ASN A 168 14.98 -15.64 -3.56
C ASN A 168 14.36 -16.25 -4.84
N LYS A 169 13.04 -16.19 -4.99
CA LYS A 169 12.37 -16.53 -6.25
C LYS A 169 12.89 -15.60 -7.38
N PRO A 170 13.10 -16.11 -8.60
CA PRO A 170 13.62 -15.29 -9.70
C PRO A 170 12.72 -14.08 -9.99
N ALA A 171 13.36 -12.91 -10.15
CA ALA A 171 12.72 -11.60 -10.35
C ALA A 171 11.73 -11.17 -9.24
N PHE A 172 11.64 -11.88 -8.11
CA PHE A 172 10.79 -11.48 -6.99
C PHE A 172 11.24 -10.16 -6.38
N GLY A 173 12.56 -9.94 -6.30
CA GLY A 173 13.14 -8.73 -5.71
C GLY A 173 12.69 -7.44 -6.39
N THR A 174 12.85 -7.37 -7.70
CA THR A 174 12.47 -6.19 -8.49
C THR A 174 10.96 -6.01 -8.56
N ARG A 175 10.19 -7.11 -8.64
CA ARG A 175 8.72 -7.04 -8.57
C ARG A 175 8.27 -6.47 -7.22
N ALA A 176 8.86 -6.94 -6.12
CA ALA A 176 8.59 -6.41 -4.79
C ALA A 176 8.97 -4.93 -4.67
N TYR A 177 10.12 -4.51 -5.21
CA TYR A 177 10.51 -3.10 -5.26
C TYR A 177 9.42 -2.22 -5.91
N VAL A 178 8.92 -2.61 -7.08
CA VAL A 178 7.89 -1.86 -7.80
C VAL A 178 6.56 -1.83 -7.04
N LEU A 179 6.17 -2.96 -6.41
CA LEU A 179 4.93 -3.04 -5.64
C LEU A 179 5.00 -2.21 -4.36
N LEU A 180 6.13 -2.22 -3.64
CA LEU A 180 6.32 -1.46 -2.41
C LEU A 180 6.22 0.05 -2.65
N ASN A 181 6.63 0.53 -3.83
CA ASN A 181 6.52 1.94 -4.20
C ASN A 181 5.08 2.48 -4.23
N GLY A 182 4.08 1.62 -4.48
CA GLY A 182 2.68 2.03 -4.57
C GLY A 182 1.76 1.44 -3.50
N PHE A 183 2.13 0.29 -2.94
CA PHE A 183 1.29 -0.48 -2.02
C PHE A 183 1.95 -0.74 -0.66
N GLY A 184 3.16 -0.22 -0.43
CA GLY A 184 3.95 -0.48 0.78
C GLY A 184 3.19 -0.24 2.08
N ASP A 185 2.55 0.92 2.22
CA ASP A 185 1.78 1.27 3.41
C ASP A 185 0.58 0.33 3.62
N LYS A 186 -0.14 -0.01 2.54
CA LYS A 186 -1.28 -0.94 2.60
C LYS A 186 -0.88 -2.38 2.89
N ILE A 187 0.29 -2.80 2.43
CA ILE A 187 0.87 -4.09 2.82
C ILE A 187 1.18 -4.08 4.32
N GLY A 188 1.78 -2.99 4.82
CA GLY A 188 2.08 -2.80 6.24
C GLY A 188 0.84 -2.88 7.11
N GLU A 189 -0.17 -2.04 6.84
CA GLU A 189 -1.46 -2.03 7.56
C GLU A 189 -2.07 -3.45 7.62
N HIS A 190 -2.13 -4.15 6.48
CA HIS A 190 -2.70 -5.50 6.43
C HIS A 190 -1.90 -6.54 7.22
N LEU A 191 -0.57 -6.41 7.28
CA LEU A 191 0.29 -7.30 8.05
C LEU A 191 0.17 -7.02 9.55
N GLU A 192 0.12 -5.75 9.97
CA GLU A 192 -0.09 -5.36 11.37
C GLU A 192 -1.46 -5.81 11.88
N GLU A 193 -2.52 -5.69 11.05
CA GLU A 193 -3.85 -6.24 11.37
C GLU A 193 -3.86 -7.77 11.46
N SER A 194 -3.03 -8.45 10.65
CA SER A 194 -2.96 -9.91 10.63
C SER A 194 -2.17 -10.51 11.81
N TYR A 195 -1.27 -9.73 12.42
CA TYR A 195 -0.33 -10.22 13.44
C TYR A 195 -0.25 -9.22 14.61
N PRO A 196 -0.93 -9.48 15.73
CA PRO A 196 -0.78 -8.67 16.95
C PRO A 196 0.69 -8.59 17.38
N GLY A 197 1.17 -7.39 17.71
CA GLY A 197 2.56 -7.16 18.13
C GLY A 197 3.57 -7.02 16.97
N LEU A 198 3.12 -7.10 15.72
CA LEU A 198 3.93 -6.78 14.55
C LEU A 198 3.97 -5.26 14.33
N CYS A 199 5.16 -4.72 14.05
CA CYS A 199 5.37 -3.34 13.60
C CYS A 199 6.05 -3.35 12.23
N TRP A 200 5.50 -2.56 11.32
CA TRP A 200 6.00 -2.40 9.95
C TRP A 200 6.68 -1.04 9.76
N ASP A 201 7.85 -1.05 9.15
CA ASP A 201 8.59 0.15 8.76
C ASP A 201 9.16 -0.02 7.35
N LEU A 202 8.85 0.92 6.46
CA LEU A 202 9.26 0.90 5.06
C LEU A 202 10.10 2.13 4.74
N ASN A 203 11.35 1.91 4.39
CA ASN A 203 12.30 2.98 4.10
C ASN A 203 12.87 2.83 2.69
N TRP A 204 12.94 3.94 1.96
CA TRP A 204 13.60 4.00 0.65
C TRP A 204 15.00 4.58 0.78
N PHE A 205 15.96 4.01 0.05
CA PHE A 205 17.36 4.43 0.06
C PHE A 205 17.93 4.49 -1.35
N GLU A 206 18.73 5.51 -1.61
CA GLU A 206 19.68 5.55 -2.73
C GLU A 206 21.07 5.15 -2.26
N TYR A 207 21.81 4.45 -3.13
CA TYR A 207 23.19 4.11 -2.89
C TYR A 207 23.95 4.01 -4.21
N TYR A 208 25.27 4.18 -4.14
CA TYR A 208 26.15 3.90 -5.28
C TYR A 208 26.53 2.42 -5.24
N ASN A 209 26.32 1.72 -6.35
CA ASN A 209 26.78 0.34 -6.48
C ASN A 209 28.30 0.27 -6.73
N ASP A 210 28.86 -0.94 -6.73
CA ASP A 210 30.30 -1.16 -6.93
C ASP A 210 30.83 -0.65 -8.28
N SER A 211 29.93 -0.45 -9.26
CA SER A 211 30.25 0.15 -10.56
C SER A 211 30.16 1.68 -10.59
N GLY A 212 29.87 2.32 -9.45
CA GLY A 212 29.72 3.77 -9.33
C GLY A 212 28.41 4.33 -9.91
N SER A 213 27.47 3.48 -10.32
CA SER A 213 26.16 3.93 -10.78
C SER A 213 25.19 4.05 -9.60
N LEU A 214 24.34 5.08 -9.64
CA LEU A 214 23.27 5.28 -8.67
C LEU A 214 22.24 4.15 -8.80
N ASP A 215 21.94 3.50 -7.69
CA ASP A 215 20.91 2.47 -7.56
C ASP A 215 20.02 2.78 -6.34
N SER A 216 18.88 2.13 -6.27
CA SER A 216 17.89 2.38 -5.21
C SER A 216 17.30 1.08 -4.67
N LYS A 217 16.87 1.13 -3.41
CA LYS A 217 16.26 -0.01 -2.73
C LYS A 217 15.19 0.42 -1.75
N TYR A 218 14.18 -0.42 -1.60
CA TYR A 218 13.29 -0.40 -0.45
C TYR A 218 13.81 -1.34 0.62
N ARG A 219 13.85 -0.90 1.86
CA ARG A 219 14.09 -1.74 3.03
C ARG A 219 12.81 -1.82 3.83
N VAL A 220 12.30 -3.04 3.92
CA VAL A 220 11.21 -3.40 4.82
C VAL A 220 11.83 -3.85 6.13
N ARG A 221 11.40 -3.27 7.24
CA ARG A 221 11.71 -3.70 8.59
C ARG A 221 10.42 -4.18 9.26
N ILE A 222 10.41 -5.44 9.66
CA ILE A 222 9.28 -6.10 10.33
C ILE A 222 9.74 -6.47 11.73
N GLN A 223 9.27 -5.73 12.72
CA GLN A 223 9.52 -6.05 14.12
C GLN A 223 8.35 -6.87 14.66
N ILE A 224 8.63 -7.92 15.41
CA ILE A 224 7.66 -8.83 16.02
C ILE A 224 7.98 -8.85 17.50
N CYS A 225 7.12 -8.23 18.29
CA CYS A 225 7.18 -8.19 19.74
C CYS A 225 6.05 -9.08 20.28
N ASP A 226 6.40 -10.15 20.97
CA ASP A 226 5.42 -11.06 21.57
C ASP A 226 5.79 -11.36 23.02
N ASP A 227 4.83 -11.12 23.91
CA ASP A 227 4.97 -11.38 25.34
C ASP A 227 4.52 -12.81 25.62
N PHE A 228 5.37 -13.61 26.27
CA PHE A 228 5.03 -14.99 26.59
C PHE A 228 4.20 -15.06 27.88
N ASP A 229 2.88 -15.15 27.76
CA ASP A 229 1.98 -15.43 28.89
C ASP A 229 1.60 -16.92 28.96
N TYR A 230 2.19 -17.60 29.94
CA TYR A 230 1.93 -19.02 30.20
C TYR A 230 0.46 -19.30 30.55
N GLU A 231 -0.18 -18.43 31.34
CA GLU A 231 -1.55 -18.62 31.80
C GLU A 231 -2.55 -18.42 30.65
N GLU A 232 -2.27 -17.45 29.77
CA GLU A 232 -3.08 -17.25 28.56
C GLU A 232 -3.03 -18.48 27.64
N ILE A 233 -1.86 -19.11 27.48
CA ILE A 233 -1.71 -20.34 26.68
C ILE A 233 -2.49 -21.49 27.31
N ILE A 234 -2.37 -21.71 28.63
CA ILE A 234 -3.10 -22.78 29.32
C ILE A 234 -4.61 -22.58 29.21
N LYS A 235 -5.09 -21.34 29.32
CA LYS A 235 -6.51 -20.99 29.19
C LYS A 235 -7.06 -21.23 27.79
N ASN A 236 -6.25 -21.03 26.75
CA ASN A 236 -6.68 -21.16 25.35
C ASN A 236 -6.30 -22.49 24.68
N CYS A 237 -5.77 -23.45 25.45
CA CYS A 237 -5.45 -24.79 24.93
C CYS A 237 -6.32 -25.88 25.57
N CYS A 238 -6.14 -27.12 25.11
CA CYS A 238 -6.86 -28.29 25.61
C CYS A 238 -6.58 -28.62 27.09
N LEU A 239 -5.58 -27.98 27.72
CA LEU A 239 -5.24 -28.14 29.13
C LEU A 239 -6.04 -27.24 30.07
N SER A 240 -6.84 -26.31 29.53
CA SER A 240 -7.66 -25.36 30.29
C SER A 240 -8.57 -26.02 31.32
N ALA A 241 -9.13 -27.20 30.99
CA ALA A 241 -9.98 -27.98 31.89
C ALA A 241 -9.25 -28.55 33.12
N THR A 242 -7.92 -28.65 33.08
CA THR A 242 -7.10 -29.17 34.19
C THR A 242 -6.69 -28.06 35.16
N SER A 243 -6.54 -26.82 34.69
CA SER A 243 -6.13 -25.66 35.50
C SER A 243 -7.18 -25.28 36.56
N LEU A 244 -8.48 -25.38 36.24
CA LEU A 244 -9.59 -25.09 37.15
C LEU A 244 -9.66 -25.99 38.40
N LYS A 245 -8.93 -27.11 38.44
CA LYS A 245 -8.94 -28.02 39.60
C LYS A 245 -8.01 -27.59 40.74
N TYR A 246 -7.11 -26.63 40.50
CA TYR A 246 -6.09 -26.22 41.49
C TYR A 246 -6.32 -24.83 42.10
N SER A 247 -7.39 -24.12 41.70
CA SER A 247 -7.72 -22.78 42.20
C SER A 247 -8.61 -22.76 43.46
N TYR A 248 -8.75 -23.88 44.17
CA TYR A 248 -9.44 -23.97 45.46
C TYR A 248 -8.58 -24.76 46.46
N TYR A 249 -7.58 -24.11 47.07
CA TYR A 249 -7.04 -24.44 48.39
C TYR A 249 -6.45 -23.19 49.04
#